data_AF-A0A1W6WTC0-F1
#
_entry.id   AF-A0A1W6WTC0-F1
#
_cell.length_a   1.000
_cell.length_b   1.000
_cell.length_c   1.000
_cell.angle_alpha   90.00
_cell.angle_beta   90.00
_cell.angle_gamma   90.00
#
_symmetry.space_group_name_H-M   'P 1'
#
loop_
_entity.id
_entity.type
_entity.pdbx_description
1 polymer ?
#
loop_
_entity_poly.entity_id
_entity_poly.type
_entity_poly.pdbx_seq_one_letter_code
_entity_poly.pdbx_strand_id
1 'polypeptide(L)'
;MLLSNNDIKRELIKGNIRIHPLNMDNIKGGSINLTASQLAWRVSDKNSAVKDNIIEIPPNDTVCIYTNEAIWVSKWIGGTYHPRVSLVSKGLGHISTTLDPGWAGLSLIAVNNPTNKAVSIIVGESLVSIMLYYLKTPSSLNTLENTPSRPDIAKTFNLSSGEDLFLQEQWHRNEQGISGRMLKSDSYKEFYKEENAEIIKKEQDKKKFKETFKYPLSIAIIGAVLGAILGSALSTYLASLFLK
;
A
#
# COMPACT_ATOMS: atom_id res chain seq x y z
N MET A 1 2.89 -14.08 -6.31
CA MET A 1 3.57 -13.97 -4.99
C MET A 1 3.18 -12.65 -4.35
N LEU A 2 2.74 -12.63 -3.10
CA LEU A 2 2.37 -11.40 -2.38
C LEU A 2 3.61 -10.50 -2.20
N LEU A 3 3.45 -9.20 -2.44
CA LEU A 3 4.51 -8.21 -2.23
C LEU A 3 4.60 -7.83 -0.76
N SER A 4 5.80 -7.92 -0.19
CA SER A 4 6.11 -7.31 1.12
C SER A 4 6.20 -5.78 1.01
N ASN A 5 6.23 -5.08 2.14
CA ASN A 5 6.54 -3.65 2.19
C ASN A 5 7.83 -3.28 1.44
N ASN A 6 8.89 -4.09 1.54
CA ASN A 6 10.15 -3.88 0.84
C ASN A 6 9.98 -4.05 -0.68
N ASP A 7 9.17 -5.03 -1.10
CA ASP A 7 8.88 -5.22 -2.52
C ASP A 7 8.05 -4.06 -3.06
N ILE A 8 7.03 -3.61 -2.32
CA ILE A 8 6.22 -2.43 -2.68
C ILE A 8 7.11 -1.21 -2.88
N LYS A 9 7.98 -0.89 -1.91
CA LYS A 9 8.92 0.23 -2.01
C LYS A 9 9.82 0.14 -3.24
N ARG A 10 10.38 -1.05 -3.50
CA ARG A 10 11.22 -1.29 -4.67
C ARG A 10 10.44 -1.09 -5.97
N GLU A 11 9.19 -1.56 -6.05
CA GLU A 11 8.36 -1.39 -7.24
C GLU A 11 7.85 0.05 -7.44
N LEU A 12 7.70 0.84 -6.37
CA LEU A 12 7.50 2.29 -6.45
C LEU A 12 8.70 3.00 -7.11
N ILE A 13 9.93 2.65 -6.69
CA ILE A 13 11.17 3.20 -7.25
C ILE A 13 11.34 2.79 -8.72
N LYS A 14 11.19 1.50 -9.02
CA LYS A 14 11.29 0.97 -10.40
C LYS A 14 10.22 1.53 -11.32
N GLY A 15 9.08 1.92 -10.75
CA GLY A 15 7.96 2.42 -11.49
C GLY A 15 6.99 1.40 -12.04
N ASN A 16 6.90 0.26 -11.35
CA ASN A 16 5.85 -0.71 -11.61
C ASN A 16 4.60 -0.47 -10.75
N ILE A 17 4.70 0.43 -9.75
CA ILE A 17 3.58 0.94 -8.95
C ILE A 17 3.66 2.46 -8.96
N ARG A 18 2.50 3.10 -9.15
CA ARG A 18 2.30 4.54 -9.04
C ARG A 18 1.11 4.79 -8.14
N ILE A 19 1.25 5.67 -7.16
CA ILE A 19 0.18 6.01 -6.24
C ILE A 19 0.28 7.47 -5.83
N HIS A 20 -0.83 8.20 -5.89
CA HIS A 20 -0.88 9.60 -5.47
C HIS A 20 -2.23 9.93 -4.80
N PRO A 21 -2.22 10.59 -3.63
CA PRO A 21 -1.04 10.93 -2.81
C PRO A 21 -0.34 9.67 -2.27
N LEU A 22 0.99 9.72 -2.17
CA LEU A 22 1.78 8.68 -1.50
C LEU A 22 1.95 9.07 -0.03
N ASN A 23 1.50 8.19 0.87
CA ASN A 23 1.80 8.25 2.29
C ASN A 23 2.55 6.98 2.70
N MET A 24 3.80 7.14 3.16
CA MET A 24 4.65 6.01 3.55
C MET A 24 4.13 5.28 4.79
N ASP A 25 3.43 5.97 5.69
CA ASP A 25 2.80 5.35 6.85
C ASP A 25 1.69 4.38 6.45
N ASN A 26 1.10 4.54 5.25
CA ASN A 26 0.08 3.65 4.74
C ASN A 26 0.67 2.38 4.10
N ILE A 27 1.98 2.27 3.90
CA ILE A 27 2.62 1.02 3.46
C ILE A 27 2.80 0.11 4.68
N LYS A 28 2.09 -1.02 4.69
CA LYS A 28 2.12 -2.03 5.76
C LYS A 28 2.91 -3.25 5.30
N GLY A 29 3.10 -4.22 6.19
CA GLY A 29 3.98 -5.39 5.96
C GLY A 29 3.76 -6.14 4.65
N GLY A 30 2.53 -6.21 4.13
CA GLY A 30 2.20 -6.83 2.84
C GLY A 30 1.01 -6.18 2.12
N SER A 31 0.77 -4.89 2.39
CA SER A 31 -0.38 -4.16 1.83
C SER A 31 -0.16 -2.65 1.83
N ILE A 32 -1.00 -1.93 1.13
CA ILE A 32 -1.10 -0.46 1.20
C ILE A 32 -2.49 -0.11 1.70
N ASN A 33 -2.59 0.72 2.73
CA ASN A 33 -3.89 1.27 3.14
C ASN A 33 -4.27 2.43 2.23
N LEU A 34 -5.50 2.42 1.74
CA LEU A 34 -6.11 3.54 1.03
C LEU A 34 -7.12 4.22 1.95
N THR A 35 -7.27 5.53 1.82
CA THR A 35 -8.03 6.38 2.75
C THR A 35 -9.33 6.85 2.15
N ALA A 36 -10.36 7.05 2.98
CA ALA A 36 -11.66 7.50 2.53
C ALA A 36 -11.62 8.97 2.05
N SER A 37 -12.16 9.26 0.86
CA SER A 37 -12.30 10.63 0.35
C SER A 37 -13.65 11.25 0.70
N GLN A 38 -13.83 12.53 0.38
CA GLN A 38 -15.13 13.21 0.48
C GLN A 38 -16.14 12.77 -0.59
N LEU A 39 -15.70 11.99 -1.58
CA LEU A 39 -16.56 11.47 -2.64
C LEU A 39 -17.22 10.18 -2.17
N ALA A 40 -18.33 10.34 -1.45
CA ALA A 40 -19.09 9.23 -0.88
C ALA A 40 -20.59 9.43 -1.05
N TRP A 41 -21.29 8.43 -1.58
CA TRP A 41 -22.73 8.50 -1.83
C TRP A 41 -23.45 7.24 -1.37
N ARG A 42 -24.67 7.43 -0.85
CA ARG A 42 -25.55 6.35 -0.46
C ARG A 42 -26.14 5.66 -1.69
N VAL A 43 -26.21 4.34 -1.65
CA VAL A 43 -26.82 3.55 -2.72
C VAL A 43 -28.33 3.70 -2.72
N SER A 44 -28.95 3.84 -1.55
CA SER A 44 -30.41 3.96 -1.38
C SER A 44 -31.02 5.18 -2.09
N ASP A 45 -30.49 6.37 -1.83
CA ASP A 45 -31.09 7.63 -2.28
C ASP A 45 -30.17 8.47 -3.20
N LYS A 46 -28.98 7.94 -3.49
CA LYS A 46 -27.98 8.53 -4.39
C LYS A 46 -27.34 9.82 -3.91
N ASN A 47 -27.68 10.30 -2.72
CA ASN A 47 -27.16 11.54 -2.17
C ASN A 47 -25.81 11.34 -1.48
N SER A 48 -25.10 12.45 -1.26
CA SER A 48 -23.85 12.44 -0.52
C SER A 48 -24.05 11.85 0.89
N ALA A 49 -23.12 11.01 1.28
CA ALA A 49 -23.03 10.44 2.63
C ALA A 49 -22.14 11.29 3.56
N VAL A 50 -21.59 12.41 3.06
CA VAL A 50 -20.63 13.23 3.80
C VAL A 50 -21.30 14.40 4.48
N LYS A 51 -21.02 14.57 5.77
CA LYS A 51 -21.39 15.73 6.58
C LYS A 51 -20.23 16.07 7.51
N ASP A 52 -19.77 17.32 7.48
CA ASP A 52 -18.72 17.83 8.39
C ASP A 52 -17.46 16.93 8.46
N ASN A 53 -16.95 16.50 7.31
CA ASN A 53 -15.78 15.60 7.19
C ASN A 53 -15.99 14.17 7.75
N ILE A 54 -17.25 13.78 7.98
CA ILE A 54 -17.67 12.45 8.41
C ILE A 54 -18.53 11.83 7.31
N ILE A 55 -18.20 10.61 6.92
CA ILE A 55 -19.01 9.75 6.06
C ILE A 55 -19.92 8.94 7.00
N GLU A 56 -21.23 9.18 6.90
CA GLU A 56 -22.23 8.42 7.63
C GLU A 56 -22.68 7.22 6.79
N ILE A 57 -22.61 6.01 7.37
CA ILE A 57 -23.11 4.79 6.76
C ILE A 57 -24.40 4.39 7.50
N PRO A 58 -25.59 4.69 6.94
CA PRO A 58 -26.86 4.45 7.63
C PRO A 58 -27.11 2.97 7.92
N PRO A 59 -27.98 2.65 8.89
CA PRO A 59 -28.44 1.28 9.10
C PRO A 59 -29.05 0.68 7.83
N ASN A 60 -28.71 -0.57 7.54
CA ASN A 60 -29.23 -1.34 6.40
C ASN A 60 -29.02 -0.70 5.03
N ASP A 61 -27.98 0.14 4.88
CA ASP A 61 -27.65 0.82 3.63
C ASP A 61 -26.22 0.49 3.18
N THR A 62 -25.88 0.87 1.95
CA THR A 62 -24.54 0.80 1.38
C THR A 62 -24.09 2.19 0.97
N VAL A 63 -22.83 2.51 1.26
CA VAL A 63 -22.20 3.75 0.80
C VAL A 63 -21.05 3.38 -0.14
N CYS A 64 -21.02 3.97 -1.32
CA CYS A 64 -19.91 3.89 -2.26
C CYS A 64 -18.97 5.07 -2.01
N ILE A 65 -17.71 4.78 -1.68
CA ILE A 65 -16.70 5.76 -1.24
C ILE A 65 -15.49 5.66 -2.16
N TYR A 66 -15.07 6.75 -2.81
CA TYR A 66 -13.76 6.76 -3.48
C TYR A 66 -12.62 6.86 -2.47
N THR A 67 -11.49 6.26 -2.80
CA THR A 67 -10.23 6.48 -2.09
C THR A 67 -9.64 7.85 -2.42
N ASN A 68 -8.86 8.44 -1.51
CA ASN A 68 -8.08 9.65 -1.84
C ASN A 68 -6.95 9.33 -2.83
N GLU A 69 -6.42 8.11 -2.74
CA GLU A 69 -5.31 7.66 -3.56
C GLU A 69 -5.80 7.13 -4.90
N ALA A 70 -5.22 7.68 -5.98
CA ALA A 70 -5.24 7.09 -7.30
C ALA A 70 -4.06 6.14 -7.42
N ILE A 71 -4.29 4.92 -7.90
CA ILE A 71 -3.26 3.90 -8.08
C ILE A 71 -3.16 3.49 -9.55
N TRP A 72 -1.93 3.25 -10.00
CA TRP A 72 -1.64 2.49 -11.20
C TRP A 72 -0.62 1.39 -10.90
N VAL A 73 -0.77 0.25 -11.56
CA VAL A 73 0.16 -0.88 -11.49
C VAL A 73 0.52 -1.37 -12.88
N SER A 74 1.77 -1.80 -13.07
CA SER A 74 2.21 -2.38 -14.34
C SER A 74 1.51 -3.71 -14.66
N LYS A 75 1.66 -4.18 -15.90
CA LYS A 75 1.15 -5.49 -16.36
C LYS A 75 1.69 -6.72 -15.61
N TRP A 76 2.67 -6.55 -14.72
CA TRP A 76 3.28 -7.60 -13.90
C TRP A 76 2.71 -7.69 -12.48
N ILE A 77 1.84 -6.76 -12.11
CA ILE A 77 1.30 -6.65 -10.75
C ILE A 77 -0.22 -6.61 -10.84
N GLY A 78 -0.88 -7.49 -10.11
CA GLY A 78 -2.31 -7.41 -9.82
C GLY A 78 -2.54 -7.21 -8.33
N GLY A 79 -3.79 -7.08 -7.91
CA GLY A 79 -4.12 -6.91 -6.51
C GLY A 79 -5.54 -7.30 -6.13
N THR A 80 -5.81 -7.23 -4.83
CA THR A 80 -7.14 -7.44 -4.25
C THR A 80 -7.37 -6.45 -3.13
N TYR A 81 -8.59 -5.92 -3.02
CA TYR A 81 -9.00 -5.00 -1.97
C TYR A 81 -9.60 -5.75 -0.79
N HIS A 82 -9.12 -5.50 0.42
CA HIS A 82 -9.54 -6.19 1.65
C HIS A 82 -10.06 -5.22 2.70
N PRO A 83 -11.16 -5.57 3.38
CA PRO A 83 -11.66 -4.77 4.50
C PRO A 83 -10.66 -4.69 5.64
N ARG A 84 -10.71 -3.58 6.38
CA ARG A 84 -9.97 -3.44 7.63
C ARG A 84 -10.73 -4.08 8.78
N VAL A 85 -10.03 -4.87 9.60
CA VAL A 85 -10.57 -5.47 10.84
C VAL A 85 -11.24 -4.40 11.71
N SER A 86 -10.65 -3.21 11.84
CA SER A 86 -11.21 -2.10 12.61
C SER A 86 -12.58 -1.60 12.12
N LEU A 87 -12.89 -1.75 10.83
CA LEU A 87 -14.19 -1.37 10.26
C LEU A 87 -15.18 -2.52 10.35
N VAL A 88 -14.77 -3.74 10.01
CA VAL A 88 -15.68 -4.90 10.07
C VAL A 88 -16.07 -5.27 11.50
N SER A 89 -15.21 -4.99 12.48
CA SER A 89 -15.56 -5.13 13.91
C SER A 89 -16.61 -4.12 14.38
N LYS A 90 -16.88 -3.04 13.63
CA LYS A 90 -18.03 -2.15 13.85
C LYS A 90 -19.33 -2.71 13.25
N GLY A 91 -19.29 -3.91 12.65
CA GLY A 91 -20.41 -4.55 11.98
C GLY A 91 -20.53 -4.20 10.50
N LEU A 92 -19.61 -3.41 9.94
CA LEU A 92 -19.59 -3.11 8.50
C LEU A 92 -19.17 -4.34 7.68
N GLY A 93 -19.75 -4.48 6.50
CA GLY A 93 -19.28 -5.38 5.46
C GLY A 93 -18.59 -4.61 4.33
N HIS A 94 -17.76 -5.31 3.58
CA HIS A 94 -17.11 -4.79 2.39
C HIS A 94 -17.07 -5.88 1.30
N ILE A 95 -17.29 -5.48 0.05
CA ILE A 95 -17.14 -6.37 -1.10
C ILE A 95 -15.69 -6.33 -1.57
N SER A 96 -14.94 -7.42 -1.38
CA SER A 96 -13.60 -7.55 -1.94
C SER A 96 -13.65 -7.58 -3.47
N THR A 97 -12.85 -6.73 -4.10
CA THR A 97 -12.73 -6.63 -5.56
C THR A 97 -11.27 -6.80 -5.99
N THR A 98 -11.04 -6.96 -7.29
CA THR A 98 -9.71 -7.11 -7.87
C THR A 98 -9.15 -5.76 -8.35
N LEU A 99 -7.83 -5.63 -8.27
CA LEU A 99 -7.06 -4.63 -9.00
C LEU A 99 -6.42 -5.35 -10.19
N ASP A 100 -6.88 -5.04 -11.39
CA ASP A 100 -6.37 -5.67 -12.59
C ASP A 100 -5.00 -5.08 -13.00
N PRO A 101 -4.11 -5.89 -13.59
CA PRO A 101 -2.83 -5.40 -14.08
C PRO A 101 -3.02 -4.31 -15.16
N GLY A 102 -2.28 -3.22 -15.04
CA GLY A 102 -2.42 -2.06 -15.94
C GLY A 102 -3.51 -1.07 -15.54
N TRP A 103 -4.36 -1.39 -14.55
CA TRP A 103 -5.40 -0.47 -14.06
C TRP A 103 -4.81 0.85 -13.58
N ALA A 104 -5.48 1.97 -13.91
CA ALA A 104 -5.23 3.30 -13.35
C ALA A 104 -6.54 3.85 -12.78
N GLY A 105 -6.54 4.41 -11.58
CA GLY A 105 -7.75 5.08 -11.08
C GLY A 105 -7.79 5.33 -9.58
N LEU A 106 -8.73 6.19 -9.19
CA LEU A 106 -9.33 6.15 -7.86
C LEU A 106 -10.11 4.85 -7.70
N SER A 107 -10.09 4.27 -6.50
CA SER A 107 -10.81 3.03 -6.21
C SER A 107 -12.16 3.35 -5.60
N LEU A 108 -13.25 2.83 -6.17
CA LEU A 108 -14.60 2.96 -5.63
C LEU A 108 -14.91 1.75 -4.73
N ILE A 109 -15.14 2.02 -3.45
CA ILE A 109 -15.26 1.02 -2.39
C ILE A 109 -16.71 1.00 -1.89
N ALA A 110 -17.41 -0.12 -2.06
CA ALA A 110 -18.76 -0.30 -1.52
C ALA A 110 -18.68 -0.84 -0.09
N VAL A 111 -19.20 -0.05 0.86
CA VAL A 111 -19.26 -0.41 2.27
C VAL A 111 -20.71 -0.58 2.68
N ASN A 112 -21.09 -1.80 3.05
CA ASN A 112 -22.46 -2.11 3.48
C ASN A 112 -22.54 -2.11 5.01
N ASN A 113 -23.63 -1.57 5.55
CA ASN A 113 -23.93 -1.60 6.98
C ASN A 113 -25.17 -2.47 7.23
N PRO A 114 -24.99 -3.77 7.51
CA PRO A 114 -26.11 -4.67 7.84
C PRO A 114 -26.64 -4.48 9.26
N THR A 115 -26.05 -3.57 10.06
CA THR A 115 -26.48 -3.34 11.44
C THR A 115 -27.69 -2.42 11.50
N ASN A 116 -28.30 -2.33 12.68
CA ASN A 116 -29.40 -1.41 12.97
C ASN A 116 -28.94 -0.03 13.49
N LYS A 117 -27.63 0.28 13.44
CA LYS A 117 -27.06 1.54 13.91
C LYS A 117 -26.22 2.18 12.82
N ALA A 118 -26.24 3.51 12.74
CA ALA A 118 -25.35 4.24 11.86
C ALA A 118 -23.90 4.05 12.30
N VAL A 119 -22.98 3.93 11.34
CA VAL A 119 -21.55 3.87 11.59
C VAL A 119 -20.88 5.03 10.86
N SER A 120 -19.97 5.72 11.55
CA SER A 120 -19.24 6.85 10.99
C SER A 120 -17.83 6.47 10.59
N ILE A 121 -17.39 7.00 9.45
CA ILE A 121 -16.01 6.97 8.97
C ILE A 121 -15.53 8.42 8.83
N ILE A 122 -14.37 8.75 9.38
CA ILE A 122 -13.75 10.07 9.22
C ILE A 122 -13.06 10.12 7.86
N VAL A 123 -13.31 11.18 7.08
CA VAL A 123 -12.60 11.39 5.81
C VAL A 123 -11.09 11.47 6.08
N GLY A 124 -10.31 10.74 5.28
CA GLY A 124 -8.86 10.59 5.43
C GLY A 124 -8.44 9.40 6.30
N GLU A 125 -9.35 8.74 7.02
CA GLU A 125 -9.01 7.50 7.72
C GLU A 125 -8.84 6.33 6.73
N SER A 126 -8.03 5.32 7.09
CA SER A 126 -7.85 4.15 6.22
C SER A 126 -9.15 3.36 6.06
N LEU A 127 -9.60 3.24 4.82
CA LEU A 127 -10.85 2.62 4.40
C LEU A 127 -10.65 1.14 4.05
N VAL A 128 -9.63 0.84 3.26
CA VAL A 128 -9.39 -0.48 2.66
C VAL A 128 -7.89 -0.74 2.60
N SER A 129 -7.50 -2.02 2.61
CA SER A 129 -6.12 -2.43 2.39
C SER A 129 -6.00 -3.13 1.03
N ILE A 130 -5.12 -2.65 0.16
CA ILE A 130 -4.81 -3.35 -1.09
C ILE A 130 -3.61 -4.27 -0.88
N MET A 131 -3.79 -5.55 -1.25
CA MET A 131 -2.72 -6.54 -1.34
C MET A 131 -2.28 -6.66 -2.79
N LEU A 132 -0.98 -6.60 -3.05
CA LEU A 132 -0.41 -6.62 -4.40
C LEU A 132 0.34 -7.93 -4.64
N TYR A 133 0.25 -8.47 -5.86
CA TYR A 133 0.85 -9.75 -6.21
C TYR A 133 1.64 -9.64 -7.50
N TYR A 134 2.84 -10.23 -7.52
CA TYR A 134 3.54 -10.51 -8.77
C TYR A 134 2.79 -11.58 -9.55
N LEU A 135 2.54 -11.29 -10.82
CA LEU A 135 2.12 -12.26 -11.82
C LEU A 135 3.33 -13.04 -12.34
N LYS A 136 3.14 -14.32 -12.64
CA LYS A 136 4.18 -15.16 -13.23
C LYS A 136 4.50 -14.76 -14.68
N THR A 137 3.48 -14.31 -15.39
CA THR A 137 3.52 -13.90 -16.80
C THR A 137 2.73 -12.59 -16.89
N PRO A 138 3.21 -11.59 -17.66
CA PRO A 138 2.54 -10.30 -17.70
C PRO A 138 1.17 -10.46 -18.38
N SER A 139 0.21 -9.64 -17.97
CA SER A 139 -1.07 -9.56 -18.68
C SER A 139 -0.83 -9.17 -20.14
N SER A 140 -1.49 -9.87 -21.06
CA SER A 140 -1.51 -9.57 -22.49
C SER A 140 -2.62 -8.61 -22.88
N LEU A 141 -3.55 -8.31 -21.95
CA LEU A 141 -4.63 -7.37 -22.19
C LEU A 141 -4.07 -5.95 -22.10
N ASN A 142 -4.00 -5.27 -23.26
CA ASN A 142 -3.52 -3.89 -23.39
C ASN A 142 -4.66 -2.85 -23.24
N THR A 143 -5.90 -3.31 -23.23
CA THR A 143 -7.10 -2.47 -23.11
C THR A 143 -7.64 -2.55 -21.70
N LEU A 144 -7.77 -1.40 -21.05
CA LEU A 144 -8.58 -1.26 -19.86
C LEU A 144 -10.03 -1.58 -20.24
N GLU A 145 -10.55 -2.73 -19.81
CA GLU A 145 -11.95 -3.11 -20.04
C GLU A 145 -12.91 -2.08 -19.42
N ASN A 146 -12.47 -1.48 -18.32
CA ASN A 146 -13.21 -0.49 -17.56
C ASN A 146 -12.59 0.90 -17.68
N THR A 147 -13.40 1.95 -17.63
CA THR A 147 -12.88 3.32 -17.65
C THR A 147 -12.18 3.64 -16.31
N PRO A 148 -10.94 4.14 -16.31
CA PRO A 148 -10.24 4.61 -15.11
C PRO A 148 -11.08 5.46 -14.18
N SER A 149 -11.04 5.16 -12.89
CA SER A 149 -11.86 5.80 -11.83
C SER A 149 -13.37 5.64 -11.99
N ARG A 150 -13.87 4.82 -12.93
CA ARG A 150 -15.29 4.46 -13.10
C ARG A 150 -16.30 5.63 -13.05
N PRO A 151 -16.09 6.73 -13.80
CA PRO A 151 -17.09 7.81 -13.85
C PRO A 151 -18.45 7.32 -14.40
N ASP A 152 -18.45 6.21 -15.14
CA ASP A 152 -19.65 5.50 -15.60
C ASP A 152 -20.52 4.94 -14.46
N ILE A 153 -19.92 4.57 -13.32
CA ILE A 153 -20.65 4.21 -12.10
C ILE A 153 -20.99 5.48 -11.32
N ALA A 154 -20.03 6.41 -11.20
CA ALA A 154 -20.22 7.62 -10.42
C ALA A 154 -21.46 8.41 -10.86
N LYS A 155 -21.68 8.57 -12.17
CA LYS A 155 -22.85 9.28 -12.75
C LYS A 155 -24.23 8.72 -12.35
N THR A 156 -24.28 7.56 -11.70
CA THR A 156 -25.53 7.02 -11.15
C THR A 156 -25.92 7.64 -9.80
N PHE A 157 -25.02 8.42 -9.20
CA PHE A 157 -25.24 9.18 -7.97
C PHE A 157 -25.60 10.65 -8.27
N ASN A 158 -26.07 11.37 -7.26
CA ASN A 158 -26.36 12.81 -7.35
C ASN A 158 -25.07 13.60 -7.08
N LEU A 159 -24.18 13.67 -8.07
CA LEU A 159 -22.95 14.45 -7.97
C LEU A 159 -23.27 15.95 -8.01
N SER A 160 -22.56 16.73 -7.20
CA SER A 160 -22.39 18.17 -7.45
C SER A 160 -21.52 18.42 -8.68
N SER A 161 -21.64 19.61 -9.26
CA SER A 161 -20.81 20.00 -10.41
C SER A 161 -19.31 19.92 -10.13
N GLY A 162 -18.88 20.20 -8.90
CA GLY A 162 -17.48 20.10 -8.51
C GLY A 162 -16.97 18.65 -8.47
N GLU A 163 -17.80 17.73 -7.97
CA GLU A 163 -17.46 16.30 -7.92
C GLU A 163 -17.41 15.68 -9.32
N ASP A 164 -18.34 16.05 -10.21
CA ASP A 164 -18.30 15.59 -11.61
C ASP A 164 -17.05 16.12 -12.32
N LEU A 165 -16.76 17.43 -12.21
CA LEU A 165 -15.55 18.02 -12.79
C LEU A 165 -14.27 17.34 -12.27
N PHE A 166 -14.19 17.10 -10.95
CA PHE A 166 -13.05 16.41 -10.37
C PHE A 166 -12.87 15.01 -10.96
N LEU A 167 -13.93 14.21 -11.04
CA LEU A 167 -13.86 12.85 -11.57
C LEU A 167 -13.52 12.78 -13.07
N GLN A 168 -13.65 13.90 -13.80
CA GLN A 168 -13.19 13.98 -15.19
C GLN A 168 -11.71 14.32 -15.33
N GLU A 169 -11.04 14.76 -14.26
CA GLU A 169 -9.65 15.19 -14.32
C GLU A 169 -8.70 14.05 -14.75
N GLN A 170 -7.77 14.37 -15.66
CA GLN A 170 -6.91 13.34 -16.24
C GLN A 170 -5.81 12.85 -15.30
N TRP A 171 -5.51 13.58 -14.24
CA TRP A 171 -4.37 13.23 -13.40
C TRP A 171 -4.54 11.90 -12.66
N HIS A 172 -5.77 11.49 -12.33
CA HIS A 172 -6.04 10.22 -11.64
C HIS A 172 -6.54 9.12 -12.59
N ARG A 173 -6.57 9.37 -13.90
CA ARG A 173 -7.21 8.48 -14.90
C ARG A 173 -6.25 7.79 -15.84
N ASN A 174 -4.94 7.98 -15.67
CA ASN A 174 -3.92 7.30 -16.45
C ASN A 174 -2.59 7.27 -15.69
N GLU A 175 -1.69 6.40 -16.12
CA GLU A 175 -0.35 6.25 -15.53
C GLU A 175 0.42 7.58 -15.52
N GLN A 176 0.39 8.32 -16.62
CA GLN A 176 1.19 9.53 -16.80
C GLN A 176 0.78 10.62 -15.81
N GLY A 177 -0.52 10.79 -15.60
CA GLY A 177 -1.10 11.72 -14.64
C GLY A 177 -0.72 11.37 -13.20
N ILE A 178 -0.92 10.10 -12.83
CA ILE A 178 -0.65 9.62 -11.46
C ILE A 178 0.86 9.71 -11.19
N SER A 179 1.67 9.26 -12.14
CA SER A 179 3.13 9.36 -12.07
C SER A 179 3.59 10.82 -11.98
N GLY A 180 3.04 11.69 -12.81
CA GLY A 180 3.39 13.10 -12.83
C GLY A 180 3.15 13.78 -11.48
N ARG A 181 2.03 13.47 -10.81
CA ARG A 181 1.76 13.99 -9.46
C ARG A 181 2.59 13.32 -8.38
N MET A 182 2.73 12.00 -8.42
CA MET A 182 3.55 11.24 -7.47
C MET A 182 5.01 11.71 -7.49
N LEU A 183 5.65 11.75 -8.65
CA LEU A 183 7.06 12.13 -8.77
C LEU A 183 7.34 13.57 -8.34
N LYS A 184 6.34 14.46 -8.45
CA LYS A 184 6.43 15.85 -8.01
C LYS A 184 6.09 16.06 -6.54
N SER A 185 5.48 15.09 -5.85
CA SER A 185 5.09 15.23 -4.45
C SER A 185 6.29 15.17 -3.53
N ASP A 186 6.26 15.96 -2.46
CA ASP A 186 7.35 16.00 -1.49
C ASP A 186 7.49 14.67 -0.76
N SER A 187 6.35 14.02 -0.45
CA SER A 187 6.34 12.67 0.13
C SER A 187 7.10 11.63 -0.69
N TYR A 188 7.04 11.68 -2.03
CA TYR A 188 7.81 10.77 -2.87
C TYR A 188 9.29 11.16 -2.95
N LYS A 189 9.59 12.46 -3.05
CA LYS A 189 10.99 12.95 -3.09
C LYS A 189 11.73 12.58 -1.81
N GLU A 190 11.09 12.75 -0.66
CA GLU A 190 11.60 12.37 0.65
C GLU A 190 11.85 10.86 0.71
N PHE A 191 10.82 10.06 0.42
CA PHE A 191 10.94 8.59 0.33
C PHE A 191 12.09 8.14 -0.59
N TYR A 192 12.16 8.70 -1.80
CA TYR A 192 13.16 8.32 -2.79
C TYR A 192 14.58 8.66 -2.32
N LYS A 193 14.76 9.82 -1.68
CA LYS A 193 16.04 10.23 -1.10
C LYS A 193 16.48 9.28 0.02
N GLU A 194 15.56 8.94 0.93
CA GLU A 194 15.82 8.04 2.06
C GLU A 194 16.19 6.63 1.60
N GLU A 195 15.40 6.02 0.70
CA GLU A 195 15.70 4.68 0.20
C GLU A 195 17.00 4.62 -0.60
N ASN A 196 17.30 5.62 -1.43
CA ASN A 196 18.59 5.64 -2.13
C ASN A 196 19.77 5.77 -1.17
N ALA A 197 19.64 6.58 -0.11
CA ALA A 197 20.68 6.67 0.90
C ALA A 197 20.89 5.31 1.62
N GLU A 198 19.81 4.59 1.93
CA GLU A 198 19.90 3.25 2.49
C GLU A 198 20.56 2.24 1.53
N ILE A 199 20.20 2.27 0.24
CA ILE A 199 20.79 1.41 -0.79
C ILE A 199 22.30 1.65 -0.88
N ILE A 200 22.72 2.92 -0.99
CA ILE A 200 24.13 3.31 -1.07
C ILE A 200 24.89 2.84 0.17
N LYS A 201 24.31 3.04 1.37
CA LYS A 201 24.92 2.58 2.63
C LYS A 201 25.10 1.05 2.65
N LYS A 202 24.07 0.29 2.27
CA LYS A 202 24.13 -1.19 2.18
C LYS A 202 25.19 -1.66 1.18
N GLU A 203 25.37 -0.97 0.06
CA GLU A 203 26.41 -1.29 -0.92
C GLU A 203 27.82 -1.01 -0.38
N GLN A 204 28.01 0.12 0.30
CA GLN A 204 29.26 0.46 0.98
C GLN A 204 29.62 -0.57 2.05
N ASP A 205 28.65 -0.96 2.89
CA ASP A 205 28.84 -1.97 3.93
C ASP A 205 29.21 -3.34 3.34
N LYS A 206 28.54 -3.76 2.26
CA LYS A 206 28.88 -4.99 1.52
C LYS A 206 30.29 -4.95 0.94
N LYS A 207 30.71 -3.80 0.39
CA LYS A 207 32.06 -3.63 -0.17
C LYS A 207 33.10 -3.74 0.94
N LYS A 208 32.89 -3.04 2.05
CA LYS A 208 33.76 -3.08 3.25
C LYS A 208 33.86 -4.50 3.81
N PHE A 209 32.74 -5.22 3.91
CA PHE A 209 32.70 -6.62 4.33
C PHE A 209 33.53 -7.51 3.39
N LYS A 210 33.32 -7.43 2.07
CA LYS A 210 34.12 -8.18 1.10
C LYS A 210 35.61 -7.85 1.20
N GLU A 211 35.98 -6.60 1.40
CA GLU A 211 37.38 -6.20 1.60
C GLU A 211 37.99 -6.81 2.86
N THR A 212 37.28 -6.79 3.99
CA THR A 212 37.74 -7.43 5.25
C THR A 212 38.03 -8.92 5.07
N PHE A 213 37.21 -9.63 4.28
CA PHE A 213 37.38 -11.06 3.99
C PHE A 213 38.32 -11.38 2.81
N LYS A 214 38.96 -10.38 2.18
CA LYS A 214 40.02 -10.62 1.18
C LYS A 214 41.40 -10.88 1.79
N TYR A 215 41.59 -10.54 3.07
CA TYR A 215 42.89 -10.63 3.73
C TYR A 215 42.93 -11.86 4.66
N PRO A 216 43.77 -12.88 4.36
CA PRO A 216 43.80 -14.15 5.11
C PRO A 216 44.19 -13.94 6.58
N LEU A 217 45.00 -12.93 6.89
CA LEU A 217 45.37 -12.57 8.25
C LEU A 217 44.17 -12.06 9.06
N SER A 218 43.29 -11.26 8.45
CA SER A 218 42.08 -10.72 9.06
C SER A 218 41.09 -11.84 9.40
N ILE A 219 40.96 -12.82 8.50
CA ILE A 219 40.13 -14.02 8.73
C ILE A 219 40.71 -14.84 9.89
N ALA A 220 42.03 -15.05 9.92
CA ALA A 220 42.70 -15.80 10.99
C ALA A 220 42.52 -15.13 12.37
N ILE A 221 42.63 -13.80 12.43
CA ILE A 221 42.42 -13.03 13.67
C ILE A 221 40.95 -13.11 14.13
N ILE A 222 39.98 -12.91 13.23
CA ILE A 222 38.55 -13.02 13.56
C ILE A 222 38.22 -14.45 14.05
N GLY A 223 38.75 -15.46 13.36
CA GLY A 223 38.58 -16.87 13.74
C GLY A 223 39.18 -17.20 15.11
N ALA A 224 40.38 -16.69 15.41
CA ALA A 224 41.03 -16.89 16.70
C ALA A 224 40.24 -16.25 17.85
N VAL A 225 39.72 -15.03 17.66
CA VAL A 225 38.90 -14.33 18.66
C VAL A 225 37.58 -15.06 18.91
N LEU A 226 36.86 -15.47 17.85
CA LEU A 226 35.62 -16.25 17.99
C LEU A 226 35.85 -17.61 18.66
N GLY A 227 36.95 -18.29 18.31
CA GLY A 227 37.36 -19.54 18.94
C GLY A 227 37.63 -19.41 20.43
N ALA A 228 38.31 -18.34 20.85
CA ALA A 228 38.58 -18.06 22.27
C ALA A 228 37.29 -17.78 23.07
N ILE A 229 36.34 -17.04 22.48
CA ILE A 229 35.05 -16.73 23.11
C ILE A 229 34.18 -17.99 23.25
N LEU A 230 34.07 -18.79 22.19
CA LEU A 230 33.32 -20.05 22.23
C LEU A 230 33.96 -21.08 23.17
N GLY A 231 35.29 -21.19 23.16
CA GLY A 231 36.04 -22.09 24.03
C GLY A 231 35.89 -21.74 25.51
N SER A 232 35.95 -20.44 25.85
CA SER A 232 35.72 -19.97 27.22
C SER A 232 34.26 -20.15 27.67
N ALA A 233 33.29 -19.87 26.81
CA ALA A 233 31.88 -20.12 27.11
C ALA A 233 31.61 -21.63 27.34
N LEU A 234 32.15 -22.49 26.48
CA LEU A 234 32.03 -23.95 26.61
C LEU A 234 32.73 -24.48 27.86
N SER A 235 33.93 -23.98 28.16
CA SER A 235 34.66 -24.30 29.40
C SER A 235 33.86 -23.91 30.64
N THR A 236 33.24 -22.73 30.63
CA THR A 236 32.43 -22.24 31.76
C THR A 236 31.16 -23.07 31.93
N TYR A 237 30.52 -23.43 30.82
CA TYR A 237 29.34 -24.30 30.81
C TYR A 237 29.66 -25.71 31.32
N LEU A 238 30.75 -26.32 30.84
CA LEU A 238 31.21 -27.62 31.33
C LEU A 238 31.58 -27.58 32.82
N ALA A 239 32.31 -26.56 33.27
CA ALA A 239 32.62 -26.38 34.69
C ALA A 239 31.36 -26.28 35.56
N SER A 240 30.30 -25.64 35.06
CA SER A 240 29.00 -25.54 35.75
C SER A 240 28.22 -26.86 35.84
N LEU A 241 28.47 -27.79 34.92
CA LEU A 241 27.88 -29.14 34.93
C LEU A 241 28.58 -30.08 35.93
N PHE A 242 29.88 -29.90 36.17
CA PHE A 242 30.66 -30.71 37.12
C PHE A 242 30.62 -30.22 38.57
N LEU A 243 30.02 -29.05 38.82
CA LEU A 243 29.83 -28.45 40.16
C LEU A 243 28.39 -28.64 40.72
N LYS A 244 27.57 -29.48 40.07
CA LYS A 244 26.32 -30.03 40.59
C LYS A 244 26.51 -31.50 40.99
#